data_AF-A0A1R3I1S5-F1
#
_entry.id   AF-A0A1R3I1S5-F1
#
_cell.length_a   1.000
_cell.length_b   1.000
_cell.length_c   1.000
_cell.angle_alpha   90.00
_cell.angle_beta   90.00
_cell.angle_gamma   90.00
#
_symmetry.space_group_name_H-M   'P 1'
#
loop_
_entity.id
_entity.type
_entity.pdbx_description
1 polymer ?
#
loop_
_entity_poly.entity_id
_entity_poly.type
_entity_poly.pdbx_seq_one_letter_code
_entity_poly.pdbx_strand_id
1 'polypeptide(L)'
;MHQRLFSSSAKNLCRKILNPRTSTTQLPLTTRTPCDIFINHRGIDTKRTIAGLLHDHIYRLGLRPFLDSRNMKPGDRLFDKINPAIRGCKLGVAIFSPNYCESYFCLHELALLMESKKRVIPIFCDVKPSQLQVKDYGTCSAEELQRFSFALEEAKFTVGLTFETLTGDWSEFLNTATDAVIKNLVEEAAGLGLNISSHGHEHRARFLLDNGIARTPPMGWNSWNHFQCNINETMIKQTADALISTGLARLGYKYVNLDDCWAEGQRDQNGKLRGKKTTFPSGIKALADYVHSKGLKLGIYGDAGKRTCSDRMPGSLGHEEEDAKTFAEWGIDYIKYDNCFNEGTKNRPRYETMSRALKKAGRPILFSLCEWGQEDPATWAGDYGHIWRTTGDINDTFPSITSIADSNNVWAKYAGPGRWNDPDMLEVGNGGMSYEEYKSHFSIWALMKAPLLIGCDVASASKETLSILGNIEVIAVNQDPLGVQGRKIRFKGGLEIWAGPLSRGRVVVVLWNRSHSRKPISFGWREIGLHPLRPCLVRDLWKHKFVAFRRRFRMTAVVGPHACKMYVLIPVR
;
A
#
# COMPACT_ATOMS: atom_id res chain seq x y z
N MET A 1 -53.91 17.48 18.19
CA MET A 1 -52.77 18.39 18.47
C MET A 1 -51.54 17.55 18.74
N HIS A 2 -50.43 17.92 18.10
CA HIS A 2 -49.20 17.14 17.96
C HIS A 2 -48.55 16.68 19.26
N GLN A 3 -48.25 15.37 19.34
CA GLN A 3 -47.16 14.81 20.15
C GLN A 3 -46.69 13.46 19.55
N ARG A 4 -45.37 13.32 19.37
CA ARG A 4 -44.50 12.12 19.48
C ARG A 4 -43.23 12.40 18.64
N LEU A 5 -42.03 12.60 19.21
CA LEU A 5 -41.13 11.71 19.94
C LEU A 5 -40.64 10.46 19.15
N PHE A 6 -39.32 10.46 18.97
CA PHE A 6 -38.34 9.37 18.79
C PHE A 6 -38.27 8.48 17.52
N SER A 7 -37.14 8.68 16.83
CA SER A 7 -36.12 7.69 16.40
C SER A 7 -36.37 6.75 15.22
N SER A 8 -35.24 6.39 14.58
CA SER A 8 -34.97 5.17 13.79
C SER A 8 -35.43 5.13 12.33
N SER A 9 -34.52 5.39 11.38
CA SER A 9 -34.30 4.48 10.22
C SER A 9 -33.02 4.75 9.37
N ALA A 10 -31.90 5.20 9.95
CA ALA A 10 -30.61 5.24 9.23
C ALA A 10 -29.80 3.92 9.37
N LYS A 11 -30.32 2.94 10.13
CA LYS A 11 -29.66 1.65 10.39
C LYS A 11 -30.24 0.46 9.62
N ASN A 12 -31.24 0.67 8.76
CA ASN A 12 -31.91 -0.43 8.04
C ASN A 12 -31.50 -0.64 6.57
N LEU A 13 -30.62 0.18 5.98
CA LEU A 13 -30.28 0.03 4.56
C LEU A 13 -29.03 -0.83 4.29
N CYS A 14 -28.08 -0.93 5.21
CA CYS A 14 -26.86 -1.75 5.00
C CYS A 14 -27.00 -3.23 5.41
N ARG A 15 -28.11 -3.65 6.01
CA ARG A 15 -28.31 -5.07 6.40
C ARG A 15 -29.00 -5.93 5.34
N LYS A 16 -29.39 -5.34 4.19
CA LYS A 16 -30.08 -6.07 3.10
C LYS A 16 -29.21 -6.49 1.91
N ILE A 17 -27.94 -6.08 1.83
CA ILE A 17 -27.08 -6.40 0.67
C ILE A 17 -26.09 -7.54 0.96
N LEU A 18 -25.86 -7.93 2.22
CA LEU A 18 -24.85 -8.94 2.57
C LEU A 18 -25.31 -9.86 3.71
N ASN A 19 -26.10 -10.88 3.39
CA ASN A 19 -25.88 -12.24 3.89
C ASN A 19 -26.74 -13.29 3.14
N PRO A 20 -26.21 -14.50 2.88
CA PRO A 20 -26.96 -15.59 2.27
C PRO A 20 -27.66 -16.44 3.34
N ARG A 21 -28.97 -16.69 3.19
CA ARG A 21 -29.63 -17.98 3.53
C ARG A 21 -31.11 -18.01 3.11
N THR A 22 -31.37 -18.93 2.17
CA THR A 22 -32.54 -19.82 2.05
C THR A 22 -33.92 -19.29 2.45
N SER A 23 -34.68 -18.85 1.45
CA SER A 23 -36.14 -19.03 1.36
C SER A 23 -36.56 -18.78 -0.10
N THR A 24 -37.27 -19.75 -0.67
CA THR A 24 -37.76 -19.83 -2.05
C THR A 24 -38.73 -18.70 -2.38
N THR A 25 -38.33 -17.78 -3.27
CA THR A 25 -39.24 -17.01 -4.14
C THR A 25 -38.43 -16.27 -5.20
N GLN A 26 -38.62 -16.62 -6.47
CA GLN A 26 -37.95 -16.01 -7.63
C GLN A 26 -38.42 -14.56 -7.83
N LEU A 27 -37.49 -13.61 -7.77
CA LEU A 27 -37.63 -12.23 -8.26
C LEU A 27 -36.63 -12.00 -9.42
N PRO A 28 -36.92 -11.11 -10.40
CA PRO A 28 -36.23 -11.09 -11.68
C PRO A 28 -34.76 -10.64 -11.55
N LEU A 29 -33.87 -11.34 -12.26
CA LEU A 29 -32.45 -11.02 -12.41
C LEU A 29 -32.26 -9.61 -12.99
N THR A 30 -31.78 -8.67 -12.18
CA THR A 30 -31.21 -7.43 -12.71
C THR A 30 -29.90 -7.77 -13.41
N THR A 31 -29.84 -7.54 -14.72
CA THR A 31 -28.68 -7.82 -15.56
C THR A 31 -27.52 -6.90 -15.15
N ARG A 32 -26.49 -7.48 -14.54
CA ARG A 32 -25.27 -6.76 -14.15
C ARG A 32 -24.60 -6.23 -15.42
N THR A 33 -24.32 -4.94 -15.51
CA THR A 33 -23.65 -4.35 -16.69
C THR A 33 -22.29 -5.02 -16.92
N PRO A 34 -21.92 -5.34 -18.18
CA PRO A 34 -20.72 -6.11 -18.49
C PRO A 34 -19.40 -5.41 -18.14
N CYS A 35 -19.35 -4.07 -18.18
CA CYS A 35 -18.20 -3.26 -17.80
C CYS A 35 -18.62 -1.85 -17.37
N ASP A 36 -17.72 -1.11 -16.72
CA ASP A 36 -17.90 0.32 -16.42
C ASP A 36 -17.21 1.20 -17.46
N ILE A 37 -16.10 0.72 -18.03
CA ILE A 37 -15.27 1.48 -18.99
C ILE A 37 -15.01 0.61 -20.22
N PHE A 38 -15.18 1.16 -21.41
CA PHE A 38 -14.79 0.49 -22.66
C PHE A 38 -13.54 1.14 -23.24
N ILE A 39 -12.47 0.35 -23.49
CA ILE A 39 -11.23 0.84 -24.09
C ILE A 39 -11.23 0.49 -25.57
N ASN A 40 -11.46 1.49 -26.40
CA ASN A 40 -11.43 1.41 -27.85
C ASN A 40 -10.02 1.75 -28.36
N HIS A 41 -9.39 0.84 -29.10
CA HIS A 41 -7.99 0.98 -29.49
C HIS A 41 -7.62 0.15 -30.72
N ARG A 42 -6.50 0.49 -31.36
CA ARG A 42 -5.92 -0.33 -32.43
C ARG A 42 -4.99 -1.39 -31.86
N GLY A 43 -5.43 -2.64 -31.88
CA GLY A 43 -4.72 -3.81 -31.35
C GLY A 43 -3.22 -3.87 -31.68
N ILE A 44 -2.86 -3.74 -32.96
CA ILE A 44 -1.48 -3.88 -33.42
C ILE A 44 -0.56 -2.77 -32.90
N ASP A 45 -1.09 -1.58 -32.69
CA ASP A 45 -0.33 -0.40 -32.25
C ASP A 45 -0.19 -0.36 -30.72
N THR A 46 -1.25 -0.74 -29.99
CA THR A 46 -1.41 -0.31 -28.60
C THR A 46 -1.70 -1.42 -27.57
N LYS A 47 -1.97 -2.67 -28.02
CA LYS A 47 -2.38 -3.78 -27.13
C LYS A 47 -1.39 -4.09 -26.01
N ARG A 48 -0.09 -4.17 -26.34
CA ARG A 48 0.97 -4.54 -25.39
C ARG A 48 1.68 -3.33 -24.77
N THR A 49 1.27 -2.13 -25.15
CA THR A 49 1.86 -0.87 -24.71
C THR A 49 0.81 -0.13 -23.88
N ILE A 50 0.17 0.88 -24.45
CA ILE A 50 -0.69 1.82 -23.73
C ILE A 50 -2.04 1.22 -23.31
N ALA A 51 -2.73 0.49 -24.19
CA ALA A 51 -4.07 -0.03 -23.92
C ALA A 51 -4.05 -1.11 -22.84
N GLY A 52 -3.09 -2.03 -22.92
CA GLY A 52 -2.90 -3.08 -21.92
C GLY A 52 -2.48 -2.53 -20.55
N LEU A 53 -1.57 -1.54 -20.52
CA LEU A 53 -1.14 -0.91 -19.27
C LEU A 53 -2.26 -0.11 -18.62
N LEU A 54 -3.02 0.66 -19.41
CA LEU A 54 -4.16 1.43 -18.92
C LEU A 54 -5.26 0.51 -18.39
N HIS A 55 -5.59 -0.56 -19.12
CA HIS A 55 -6.51 -1.60 -18.65
C HIS A 55 -6.08 -2.17 -17.30
N ASP A 56 -4.83 -2.62 -17.18
CA ASP A 56 -4.32 -3.24 -15.95
C ASP A 56 -4.29 -2.22 -14.79
N HIS A 57 -4.01 -0.96 -15.07
CA HIS A 57 -3.99 0.11 -14.07
C HIS A 57 -5.41 0.43 -13.55
N ILE A 58 -6.38 0.62 -14.46
CA ILE A 58 -7.80 0.84 -14.13
C ILE A 58 -8.38 -0.35 -13.37
N TYR A 59 -8.07 -1.58 -13.80
CA TYR A 59 -8.54 -2.81 -13.14
C TYR A 59 -8.02 -2.92 -11.70
N ARG A 60 -6.76 -2.55 -11.44
CA ARG A 60 -6.17 -2.53 -10.08
C ARG A 60 -6.83 -1.52 -9.14
N LEU A 61 -7.55 -0.53 -9.68
CA LEU A 61 -8.32 0.44 -8.90
C LEU A 61 -9.75 -0.03 -8.60
N GLY A 62 -10.09 -1.28 -8.93
CA GLY A 62 -11.40 -1.87 -8.65
C GLY A 62 -12.51 -1.49 -9.63
N LEU A 63 -12.15 -0.79 -10.73
CA LEU A 63 -13.06 -0.51 -11.84
C LEU A 63 -13.09 -1.70 -12.81
N ARG A 64 -14.14 -1.79 -13.63
CA ARG A 64 -14.32 -2.88 -14.60
C ARG A 64 -14.06 -2.39 -16.03
N PRO A 65 -12.79 -2.28 -16.48
CA PRO A 65 -12.50 -1.98 -17.87
C PRO A 65 -12.78 -3.20 -18.76
N PHE A 66 -13.23 -2.92 -19.98
CA PHE A 66 -13.32 -3.87 -21.07
C PHE A 66 -12.26 -3.53 -22.12
N LEU A 67 -11.41 -4.50 -22.40
CA LEU A 67 -10.44 -4.49 -23.50
C LEU A 67 -10.62 -5.79 -24.27
N ASP A 68 -10.93 -5.69 -25.57
CA ASP A 68 -11.20 -6.82 -26.48
C ASP A 68 -10.24 -8.00 -26.28
N SER A 69 -8.94 -7.71 -26.20
CA SER A 69 -7.86 -8.68 -26.08
C SER A 69 -7.69 -9.32 -24.71
N ARG A 70 -8.41 -8.84 -23.70
CA ARG A 70 -8.41 -9.36 -22.32
C ARG A 70 -9.74 -10.01 -21.96
N ASN A 71 -10.84 -9.50 -22.52
CA ASN A 71 -12.20 -9.86 -22.11
C ASN A 71 -12.90 -10.81 -23.08
N MET A 72 -12.33 -11.08 -24.25
CA MET A 72 -12.86 -12.06 -25.21
C MET A 72 -12.05 -13.36 -25.23
N LYS A 73 -12.73 -14.49 -25.46
CA LYS A 73 -12.14 -15.83 -25.60
C LYS A 73 -12.14 -16.29 -27.07
N PRO A 74 -11.22 -17.17 -27.49
CA PRO A 74 -11.31 -17.82 -28.80
C PRO A 74 -12.70 -18.46 -28.99
N GLY A 75 -13.38 -18.13 -30.09
CA GLY A 75 -14.74 -18.57 -30.39
C GLY A 75 -15.84 -17.56 -30.07
N ASP A 76 -15.55 -16.47 -29.35
CA ASP A 76 -16.50 -15.36 -29.17
C ASP A 76 -16.72 -14.61 -30.49
N ARG A 77 -17.99 -14.32 -30.83
CA ARG A 77 -18.34 -13.42 -31.94
C ARG A 77 -18.09 -11.98 -31.52
N LEU A 78 -17.35 -11.25 -32.35
CA LEU A 78 -16.84 -9.91 -32.06
C LEU A 78 -17.94 -8.92 -31.70
N PHE A 79 -18.93 -8.75 -32.57
CA PHE A 79 -20.05 -7.81 -32.36
C PHE A 79 -20.97 -8.22 -31.20
N ASP A 80 -21.17 -9.52 -30.97
CA ASP A 80 -22.07 -10.03 -29.93
C ASP A 80 -21.55 -9.75 -28.51
N LYS A 81 -20.25 -9.54 -28.35
CA LYS A 81 -19.62 -9.20 -27.07
C LYS A 81 -19.34 -7.71 -26.94
N ILE A 82 -18.81 -7.08 -27.99
CA ILE A 82 -18.38 -5.69 -27.95
C ILE A 82 -19.57 -4.73 -27.94
N ASN A 83 -20.60 -4.94 -28.77
CA ASN A 83 -21.72 -4.00 -28.85
C ASN A 83 -22.50 -3.90 -27.51
N PRO A 84 -22.79 -5.02 -26.80
CA PRO A 84 -23.36 -4.94 -25.47
C PRO A 84 -22.41 -4.32 -24.43
N ALA A 85 -21.10 -4.54 -24.55
CA ALA A 85 -20.11 -3.92 -23.66
C ALA A 85 -20.09 -2.40 -23.82
N ILE A 86 -20.09 -1.88 -25.05
CA ILE A 86 -20.18 -0.45 -25.35
C ILE A 86 -21.48 0.14 -24.85
N ARG A 87 -22.63 -0.50 -25.15
CA ARG A 87 -23.93 0.01 -24.69
C ARG A 87 -24.05 0.01 -23.16
N GLY A 88 -23.44 -0.99 -22.51
CA GLY A 88 -23.46 -1.17 -21.06
C GLY A 88 -22.40 -0.40 -20.29
N CYS A 89 -21.37 0.14 -20.95
CA CYS A 89 -20.34 0.94 -20.27
C CYS A 89 -20.89 2.31 -19.88
N LYS A 90 -20.23 2.93 -18.91
CA LYS A 90 -20.51 4.30 -18.47
C LYS A 90 -19.67 5.30 -19.26
N LEU A 91 -18.40 4.96 -19.44
CA LEU A 91 -17.40 5.80 -20.10
C LEU A 91 -16.64 5.04 -21.19
N GLY A 92 -16.37 5.70 -22.32
CA GLY A 92 -15.44 5.23 -23.34
C GLY A 92 -14.06 5.89 -23.22
N VAL A 93 -13.00 5.14 -23.49
CA VAL A 93 -11.65 5.68 -23.69
C VAL A 93 -11.20 5.30 -25.10
N ALA A 94 -10.98 6.30 -25.95
CA ALA A 94 -10.55 6.08 -27.34
C ALA A 94 -9.06 6.41 -27.48
N ILE A 95 -8.24 5.39 -27.74
CA ILE A 95 -6.79 5.54 -27.92
C ILE A 95 -6.46 5.62 -29.41
N PHE A 96 -6.35 6.85 -29.90
CA PHE A 96 -5.92 7.16 -31.26
C PHE A 96 -4.42 6.90 -31.40
N SER A 97 -4.07 6.10 -32.40
CA SER A 97 -2.70 5.71 -32.77
C SER A 97 -2.54 5.85 -34.28
N PRO A 98 -1.31 5.81 -34.83
CA PRO A 98 -1.07 6.11 -36.24
C PRO A 98 -1.95 5.32 -37.23
N ASN A 99 -2.25 4.05 -36.95
CA ASN A 99 -3.05 3.19 -37.84
C ASN A 99 -4.50 3.00 -37.34
N TYR A 100 -4.98 3.87 -36.44
CA TYR A 100 -6.31 3.75 -35.84
C TYR A 100 -7.42 3.85 -36.89
N CYS A 101 -7.38 4.88 -37.75
CA CYS A 101 -8.42 5.14 -38.76
C CYS A 101 -8.42 4.13 -39.93
N GLU A 102 -7.44 3.23 -39.99
CA GLU A 102 -7.39 2.15 -40.99
C GLU A 102 -8.20 0.93 -40.55
N SER A 103 -8.74 0.95 -39.32
CA SER A 103 -9.42 -0.17 -38.70
C SER A 103 -10.93 0.04 -38.69
N TYR A 104 -11.66 -0.72 -39.50
CA TYR A 104 -13.13 -0.74 -39.49
C TYR A 104 -13.68 -0.91 -38.07
N PHE A 105 -13.14 -1.87 -37.30
CA PHE A 105 -13.61 -2.15 -35.94
C PHE A 105 -13.38 -0.98 -34.99
N CYS A 106 -12.25 -0.27 -35.09
CA CYS A 106 -11.98 0.87 -34.22
C CYS A 106 -12.97 2.00 -34.49
N LEU A 107 -13.21 2.30 -35.78
CA LEU A 107 -14.16 3.33 -36.23
C LEU A 107 -15.60 2.95 -35.88
N HIS A 108 -15.97 1.68 -36.03
CA HIS A 108 -17.29 1.16 -35.66
C HIS A 108 -17.55 1.29 -34.15
N GLU A 109 -16.60 0.88 -33.32
CA GLU A 109 -16.69 1.00 -31.86
C GLU A 109 -16.80 2.46 -31.41
N LEU A 110 -16.01 3.37 -32.02
CA LEU A 110 -16.08 4.80 -31.73
C LEU A 110 -17.43 5.39 -32.13
N ALA A 111 -17.92 5.08 -33.34
CA ALA A 111 -19.24 5.51 -33.78
C ALA A 111 -20.33 4.99 -32.83
N LEU A 112 -20.26 3.72 -32.41
CA LEU A 112 -21.23 3.17 -31.48
C LEU A 112 -21.17 3.82 -30.09
N LEU A 113 -19.99 4.20 -29.60
CA LEU A 113 -19.83 4.97 -28.36
C LEU A 113 -20.55 6.33 -28.45
N MET A 114 -20.32 7.07 -29.55
CA MET A 114 -20.93 8.39 -29.77
C MET A 114 -22.44 8.31 -30.00
N GLU A 115 -22.89 7.37 -30.82
CA GLU A 115 -24.32 7.10 -31.06
C GLU A 115 -25.06 6.70 -29.78
N SER A 116 -24.37 5.96 -28.90
CA SER A 116 -24.89 5.59 -27.57
C SER A 116 -24.76 6.71 -26.54
N LYS A 117 -24.36 7.93 -26.96
CA LYS A 117 -24.16 9.12 -26.14
C LYS A 117 -23.24 8.87 -24.94
N LYS A 118 -22.27 7.98 -25.10
CA LYS A 118 -21.26 7.72 -24.07
C LYS A 118 -20.30 8.89 -24.05
N ARG A 119 -19.89 9.31 -22.86
CA ARG A 119 -18.79 10.24 -22.73
C ARG A 119 -17.51 9.51 -23.17
N VAL A 120 -16.68 10.16 -23.99
CA VAL A 120 -15.45 9.59 -24.52
C VAL A 120 -14.26 10.44 -24.11
N ILE A 121 -13.22 9.81 -23.56
CA ILE A 121 -11.93 10.45 -23.30
C ILE A 121 -10.98 10.08 -24.45
N PRO A 122 -10.59 11.04 -25.29
CA PRO A 122 -9.65 10.80 -26.37
C PRO A 122 -8.21 10.82 -25.84
N ILE A 123 -7.41 9.84 -26.26
CA ILE A 123 -5.97 9.75 -25.99
C ILE A 123 -5.25 9.67 -27.33
N PHE A 124 -4.44 10.69 -27.64
CA PHE A 124 -3.65 10.80 -28.86
C PHE A 124 -2.24 10.26 -28.62
N CYS A 125 -2.01 9.02 -29.02
CA CYS A 125 -0.77 8.27 -28.84
C CYS A 125 0.07 8.31 -30.12
N ASP A 126 1.21 9.00 -30.10
CA ASP A 126 2.12 9.16 -31.26
C ASP A 126 1.46 9.75 -32.52
N VAL A 127 0.32 10.43 -32.36
CA VAL A 127 -0.47 11.01 -33.44
C VAL A 127 -1.06 12.35 -33.00
N LYS A 128 -1.22 13.29 -33.92
CA LYS A 128 -1.93 14.56 -33.71
C LYS A 128 -3.38 14.43 -34.21
N PRO A 129 -4.36 15.12 -33.60
CA PRO A 129 -5.75 15.08 -34.05
C PRO A 129 -5.92 15.40 -35.54
N SER A 130 -5.14 16.34 -36.07
CA SER A 130 -5.17 16.74 -37.49
C SER A 130 -4.72 15.64 -38.46
N GLN A 131 -4.03 14.60 -37.98
CA GLN A 131 -3.57 13.47 -38.78
C GLN A 131 -4.63 12.36 -38.87
N LEU A 132 -5.70 12.43 -38.08
CA LEU A 132 -6.77 11.45 -38.06
C LEU A 132 -7.82 11.81 -39.11
N GLN A 133 -8.03 10.91 -40.06
CA GLN A 133 -9.02 11.03 -41.12
C GLN A 133 -9.58 9.66 -41.48
N VAL A 134 -10.91 9.56 -41.62
CA VAL A 134 -11.56 8.39 -42.20
C VAL A 134 -11.26 8.37 -43.70
N LYS A 135 -10.66 7.28 -44.17
CA LYS A 135 -10.39 7.06 -45.58
C LYS A 135 -11.37 6.04 -46.14
N ASP A 136 -11.86 6.30 -47.34
CA ASP A 136 -12.65 5.33 -48.08
C ASP A 136 -11.73 4.34 -48.78
N TYR A 137 -11.82 3.07 -48.37
CA TYR A 137 -11.10 1.95 -48.96
C TYR A 137 -12.01 1.05 -49.81
N GLY A 138 -13.24 1.50 -50.12
CA GLY A 138 -14.23 0.77 -50.92
C GLY A 138 -14.92 -0.38 -50.18
N THR A 139 -14.73 -0.48 -48.86
CA THR A 139 -15.26 -1.58 -48.02
C THR A 139 -16.45 -1.15 -47.14
N CYS A 140 -16.75 0.14 -47.08
CA CYS A 140 -17.80 0.71 -46.25
C CYS A 140 -18.85 1.38 -47.14
N SER A 141 -20.12 1.32 -46.73
CA SER A 141 -21.18 2.10 -47.37
C SER A 141 -21.00 3.61 -47.13
N ALA A 142 -21.63 4.44 -47.97
CA ALA A 142 -21.60 5.90 -47.79
C ALA A 142 -22.14 6.33 -46.41
N GLU A 143 -23.15 5.62 -45.90
CA GLU A 143 -23.73 5.85 -44.57
C GLU A 143 -22.73 5.51 -43.46
N GLU A 144 -21.99 4.40 -43.56
CA GLU A 144 -20.95 4.05 -42.60
C GLU A 144 -19.79 5.05 -42.61
N LEU A 145 -19.35 5.49 -43.78
CA LEU A 145 -18.30 6.51 -43.89
C LEU A 145 -18.73 7.83 -43.24
N GLN A 146 -19.99 8.22 -43.40
CA GLN A 146 -20.54 9.39 -42.73
C GLN A 146 -20.57 9.22 -41.22
N ARG A 147 -21.04 8.06 -40.72
CA ARG A 147 -21.06 7.74 -39.28
C ARG A 147 -19.67 7.78 -38.66
N PHE A 148 -18.69 7.15 -39.32
CA PHE A 148 -17.30 7.13 -38.85
C PHE A 148 -16.67 8.52 -38.86
N SER A 149 -16.91 9.29 -39.93
CA SER A 149 -16.36 10.64 -40.05
C SER A 149 -16.93 11.56 -38.97
N PHE A 150 -18.24 11.49 -38.73
CA PHE A 150 -18.89 12.26 -37.67
C PHE A 150 -18.32 11.93 -36.28
N ALA A 151 -18.25 10.64 -35.94
CA ALA A 151 -17.74 10.21 -34.64
C ALA A 151 -16.26 10.56 -34.42
N LEU A 152 -15.45 10.47 -35.48
CA LEU A 152 -14.03 10.84 -35.43
C LEU A 152 -13.86 12.36 -35.23
N GLU A 153 -14.61 13.19 -35.97
CA GLU A 153 -14.56 14.64 -35.80
C GLU A 153 -15.01 15.06 -34.40
N GLU A 154 -16.10 14.50 -33.89
CA GLU A 154 -16.57 14.79 -32.52
C GLU A 154 -15.51 14.42 -31.46
N ALA A 155 -14.85 13.28 -31.61
CA ALA A 155 -13.77 12.87 -30.71
C ALA A 155 -12.53 13.77 -30.83
N LYS A 156 -12.18 14.24 -32.04
CA LYS A 156 -11.04 15.15 -32.28
C LYS A 156 -11.22 16.50 -31.59
N PHE A 157 -12.46 17.00 -31.51
CA PHE A 157 -12.78 18.27 -30.86
C PHE A 157 -13.07 18.14 -29.36
N THR A 158 -12.96 16.93 -28.80
CA THR A 158 -13.03 16.70 -27.36
C THR A 158 -11.64 16.87 -26.74
N VAL A 159 -11.54 17.56 -25.60
CA VAL A 159 -10.28 17.73 -24.88
C VAL A 159 -9.73 16.36 -24.47
N GLY A 160 -8.55 16.03 -25.00
CA GLY A 160 -7.90 14.74 -24.81
C GLY A 160 -6.52 14.81 -24.17
N LEU A 161 -5.94 13.65 -23.96
CA LEU A 161 -4.56 13.50 -23.49
C LEU A 161 -3.66 13.21 -24.69
N THR A 162 -2.45 13.76 -24.68
CA THR A 162 -1.43 13.46 -25.68
C THR A 162 -0.31 12.65 -25.05
N PHE A 163 0.18 11.64 -25.75
CA PHE A 163 1.28 10.82 -25.25
C PHE A 163 2.22 10.38 -26.37
N GLU A 164 3.52 10.59 -26.15
CA GLU A 164 4.58 10.11 -27.03
C GLU A 164 5.23 8.87 -26.39
N THR A 165 5.12 7.71 -27.02
CA THR A 165 5.52 6.44 -26.38
C THR A 165 7.02 6.29 -26.19
N LEU A 166 7.83 6.96 -27.02
CA LEU A 166 9.28 6.90 -27.01
C LEU A 166 9.92 7.82 -25.96
N THR A 167 9.29 8.95 -25.68
CA THR A 167 9.86 10.08 -24.92
C THR A 167 9.05 10.41 -23.66
N GLY A 168 7.77 10.03 -23.62
CA GLY A 168 6.83 10.37 -22.57
C GLY A 168 7.07 9.62 -21.26
N ASP A 169 6.69 10.27 -20.15
CA ASP A 169 6.65 9.63 -18.84
C ASP A 169 5.40 8.75 -18.74
N TRP A 170 5.61 7.44 -18.85
CA TRP A 170 4.55 6.44 -18.74
C TRP A 170 3.80 6.47 -17.41
N SER A 171 4.48 6.80 -16.31
CA SER A 171 3.84 6.85 -14.99
C SER A 171 2.96 8.08 -14.87
N GLU A 172 3.45 9.23 -15.31
CA GLU A 172 2.67 10.47 -15.36
C GLU A 172 1.44 10.27 -16.25
N PHE A 173 1.64 9.79 -17.48
CA PHE A 173 0.56 9.52 -18.41
C PHE A 173 -0.48 8.56 -17.84
N LEU A 174 -0.07 7.41 -17.29
CA LEU A 174 -1.00 6.43 -16.73
C LEU A 174 -1.80 7.02 -15.56
N ASN A 175 -1.18 7.84 -14.71
CA ASN A 175 -1.88 8.54 -13.64
C ASN A 175 -2.87 9.56 -14.22
N THR A 176 -2.44 10.44 -15.13
CA THR A 176 -3.31 11.46 -15.74
C THR A 176 -4.48 10.84 -16.51
N ALA A 177 -4.25 9.78 -17.28
CA ALA A 177 -5.29 9.06 -18.01
C ALA A 177 -6.29 8.39 -17.07
N THR A 178 -5.81 7.80 -15.99
CA THR A 178 -6.66 7.15 -15.00
C THR A 178 -7.44 8.18 -14.17
N ASP A 179 -6.83 9.30 -13.80
CA ASP A 179 -7.49 10.41 -13.12
C ASP A 179 -8.59 11.03 -13.99
N ALA A 180 -8.33 11.20 -15.29
CA ALA A 180 -9.34 11.67 -16.24
C ALA A 180 -10.53 10.69 -16.27
N VAL A 181 -10.28 9.39 -16.34
CA VAL A 181 -11.31 8.35 -16.31
C VAL A 181 -12.14 8.42 -15.01
N ILE A 182 -11.49 8.49 -13.86
CA ILE A 182 -12.16 8.53 -12.55
C ILE A 182 -13.00 9.81 -12.43
N LYS A 183 -12.44 10.97 -12.78
CA LYS A 183 -13.14 12.25 -12.71
C LYS A 183 -14.41 12.22 -13.56
N ASN A 184 -14.34 11.69 -14.78
CA ASN A 184 -15.49 11.58 -15.66
C ASN A 184 -16.55 10.62 -15.10
N LEU A 185 -16.16 9.49 -14.51
CA LEU A 185 -17.11 8.57 -13.87
C LEU A 185 -17.78 9.17 -12.62
N VAL A 186 -17.06 10.00 -11.85
CA VAL A 186 -17.61 10.72 -10.70
C VAL A 186 -18.60 11.79 -11.14
N GLU A 187 -18.27 12.56 -12.18
CA GLU A 187 -19.17 13.57 -12.76
C GLU A 187 -20.45 12.91 -13.33
N GLU A 188 -20.33 11.76 -13.98
CA GLU A 188 -21.48 10.99 -14.47
C GLU A 188 -22.37 10.51 -13.31
N ALA A 189 -21.77 10.05 -12.21
CA ALA A 189 -22.51 9.69 -11.00
C ALA A 189 -23.17 10.90 -10.31
N ALA A 190 -22.52 12.07 -10.32
CA ALA A 190 -23.05 13.31 -9.75
C ALA A 190 -24.20 13.89 -10.59
N GLY A 191 -24.13 13.81 -11.92
CA GLY A 191 -25.21 14.20 -12.84
C GLY A 191 -26.51 13.39 -12.65
N LEU A 192 -26.44 12.25 -11.97
CA LEU A 192 -27.59 11.43 -11.55
C LEU A 192 -28.16 11.83 -10.16
N GLY A 193 -27.76 12.98 -9.61
CA GLY A 193 -28.32 13.53 -8.36
C GLY A 193 -27.58 13.13 -7.09
N LEU A 194 -26.33 12.68 -7.17
CA LEU A 194 -25.48 12.40 -6.00
C LEU A 194 -24.59 13.62 -5.70
N ASN A 195 -25.02 14.45 -4.76
CA ASN A 195 -24.24 15.61 -4.29
C ASN A 195 -22.94 15.17 -3.59
N ILE A 196 -21.79 15.49 -4.19
CA ILE A 196 -20.47 15.42 -3.55
C ILE A 196 -19.80 16.78 -3.75
N SER A 197 -19.61 17.51 -2.65
CA SER A 197 -18.97 18.84 -2.64
C SER A 197 -17.47 18.73 -2.94
N SER A 198 -17.01 19.64 -3.80
CA SER A 198 -15.63 19.77 -4.26
C SER A 198 -14.76 20.52 -3.24
N HIS A 199 -13.71 19.88 -2.74
CA HIS A 199 -12.46 20.54 -2.32
C HIS A 199 -11.31 19.74 -2.93
N GLY A 200 -10.49 20.42 -3.73
CA GLY A 200 -9.38 19.84 -4.48
C GLY A 200 -8.22 19.38 -3.61
N HIS A 201 -7.47 18.43 -4.18
CA HIS A 201 -6.32 17.67 -3.68
C HIS A 201 -6.63 16.37 -2.91
N GLU A 202 -6.00 15.30 -3.41
CA GLU A 202 -6.02 13.89 -2.97
C GLU A 202 -7.27 13.06 -3.31
N HIS A 203 -7.41 12.67 -4.58
CA HIS A 203 -8.13 11.43 -4.91
C HIS A 203 -7.21 10.22 -4.77
N ARG A 204 -6.78 9.93 -3.55
CA ARG A 204 -6.45 8.56 -3.17
C ARG A 204 -7.76 7.77 -3.17
N ALA A 205 -7.73 6.54 -3.68
CA ALA A 205 -8.86 5.64 -3.58
C ALA A 205 -9.39 5.67 -2.13
N ARG A 206 -10.69 5.92 -1.98
CA ARG A 206 -11.33 6.19 -0.68
C ARG A 206 -11.44 4.89 0.12
N PHE A 207 -10.32 4.44 0.66
CA PHE A 207 -10.25 3.47 1.74
C PHE A 207 -10.76 4.16 3.01
N LEU A 208 -11.35 3.39 3.95
CA LEU A 208 -11.91 3.90 5.21
C LEU A 208 -10.93 4.74 6.05
N LEU A 209 -9.62 4.59 5.80
CA LEU A 209 -8.49 5.17 6.51
C LEU A 209 -7.58 6.11 5.71
N ASP A 210 -8.00 6.65 4.57
CA ASP A 210 -7.18 7.69 3.93
C ASP A 210 -7.17 9.01 4.73
N ASN A 211 -6.45 9.01 5.85
CA ASN A 211 -6.48 10.00 6.93
C ASN A 211 -5.15 10.73 7.11
N GLY A 212 -4.19 10.52 6.19
CA GLY A 212 -2.86 11.13 6.25
C GLY A 212 -1.83 10.41 7.14
N ILE A 213 -2.21 9.36 7.86
CA ILE A 213 -1.28 8.59 8.73
C ILE A 213 -0.50 7.57 7.89
N ALA A 214 0.72 7.25 8.33
CA ALA A 214 1.58 6.22 7.75
C ALA A 214 1.80 6.34 6.23
N ARG A 215 1.90 7.57 5.69
CA ARG A 215 2.24 7.80 4.27
C ARG A 215 3.55 7.11 3.86
N THR A 216 4.45 6.94 4.81
CA THR A 216 5.63 6.07 4.78
C THR A 216 5.56 5.08 5.95
N PRO A 217 6.33 3.98 5.95
CA PRO A 217 6.34 3.03 7.07
C PRO A 217 6.67 3.75 8.39
N PRO A 218 5.97 3.45 9.50
CA PRO A 218 6.26 4.09 10.77
C PRO A 218 7.65 3.68 11.29
N MET A 219 8.32 4.63 11.93
CA MET A 219 9.63 4.42 12.56
C MET A 219 9.56 4.80 14.04
N GLY A 220 10.14 3.99 14.89
CA GLY A 220 10.08 4.20 16.33
C GLY A 220 10.79 3.10 17.10
N TRP A 221 10.30 2.85 18.31
CA TRP A 221 10.81 1.87 19.24
C TRP A 221 9.63 1.18 19.92
N ASN A 222 9.81 -0.10 20.28
CA ASN A 222 8.85 -0.87 21.07
C ASN A 222 9.59 -1.57 22.22
N SER A 223 8.97 -1.63 23.40
CA SER A 223 9.58 -2.15 24.62
C SER A 223 9.77 -3.68 24.67
N TRP A 224 9.07 -4.45 23.83
CA TRP A 224 8.87 -5.89 24.06
C TRP A 224 10.14 -6.73 23.95
N ASN A 225 10.86 -6.66 22.82
CA ASN A 225 11.95 -7.60 22.53
C ASN A 225 13.04 -7.61 23.62
N HIS A 226 13.34 -6.45 24.20
CA HIS A 226 14.36 -6.34 25.25
C HIS A 226 13.80 -6.39 26.68
N PHE A 227 12.69 -5.68 26.94
CA PHE A 227 12.21 -5.47 28.32
C PHE A 227 11.05 -6.39 28.71
N GLN A 228 10.33 -6.95 27.74
CA GLN A 228 9.13 -7.78 27.97
C GLN A 228 8.15 -7.06 28.93
N CYS A 229 7.68 -7.72 29.99
CA CYS A 229 6.83 -7.09 31.02
C CYS A 229 7.59 -6.19 32.01
N ASN A 230 8.92 -6.07 31.93
CA ASN A 230 9.71 -5.31 32.90
C ASN A 230 9.85 -3.84 32.50
N ILE A 231 8.70 -3.19 32.31
CA ILE A 231 8.60 -1.80 31.85
C ILE A 231 8.08 -0.89 32.97
N ASN A 232 8.57 0.35 33.01
CA ASN A 232 8.10 1.38 33.93
C ASN A 232 8.28 2.78 33.34
N GLU A 233 7.61 3.76 33.92
CA GLU A 233 7.59 5.16 33.49
C GLU A 233 9.01 5.74 33.33
N THR A 234 9.90 5.52 34.30
CA THR A 234 11.27 6.04 34.26
C THR A 234 12.04 5.51 33.06
N MET A 235 11.98 4.20 32.83
CA MET A 235 12.63 3.56 31.68
C MET A 235 12.10 4.11 30.36
N ILE A 236 10.78 4.28 30.22
CA ILE A 236 10.20 4.82 28.98
C ILE A 236 10.63 6.27 28.73
N LYS A 237 10.70 7.10 29.78
CA LYS A 237 11.22 8.47 29.68
C LYS A 237 12.70 8.48 29.27
N GLN A 238 13.51 7.61 29.86
CA GLN A 238 14.93 7.46 29.49
C GLN A 238 15.09 7.01 28.04
N THR A 239 14.28 6.08 27.55
CA THR A 239 14.28 5.67 26.15
C THR A 239 13.88 6.81 25.22
N ALA A 240 12.86 7.59 25.58
CA ALA A 240 12.47 8.79 24.82
C ALA A 240 13.62 9.80 24.74
N ASP A 241 14.31 10.06 25.86
CA ASP A 241 15.48 10.93 25.90
C ASP A 241 16.66 10.36 25.09
N ALA A 242 16.86 9.05 25.11
CA ALA A 242 17.89 8.37 24.34
C ALA A 242 17.65 8.47 22.83
N LEU A 243 16.40 8.37 22.36
CA LEU A 243 16.06 8.60 20.95
C LEU A 243 16.44 10.02 20.49
N ILE A 244 16.31 11.02 21.37
CA ILE A 244 16.74 12.39 21.09
C ILE A 244 18.28 12.48 21.10
N SER A 245 18.92 12.05 22.18
CA SER A 245 20.36 12.26 22.40
C SER A 245 21.25 11.48 21.43
N THR A 246 20.81 10.30 21.00
CA THR A 246 21.48 9.50 19.94
C THR A 246 21.25 10.07 18.55
N GLY A 247 20.30 11.00 18.38
CA GLY A 247 19.93 11.60 17.09
C GLY A 247 19.00 10.73 16.24
N LEU A 248 18.55 9.56 16.71
CA LEU A 248 17.63 8.68 16.01
C LEU A 248 16.28 9.37 15.74
N ALA A 249 15.77 10.16 16.70
CA ALA A 249 14.54 10.92 16.52
C ALA A 249 14.59 11.84 15.29
N ARG A 250 15.73 12.50 15.04
CA ARG A 250 15.95 13.37 13.87
C ARG A 250 15.93 12.60 12.55
N LEU A 251 16.25 11.29 12.58
CA LEU A 251 16.18 10.40 11.42
C LEU A 251 14.76 9.85 11.16
N GLY A 252 13.81 10.12 12.07
CA GLY A 252 12.39 9.77 11.91
C GLY A 252 11.85 8.78 12.93
N TYR A 253 12.68 8.22 13.82
CA TYR A 253 12.26 7.32 14.90
C TYR A 253 11.47 8.09 15.96
N LYS A 254 10.16 8.21 15.76
CA LYS A 254 9.29 9.12 16.52
C LYS A 254 8.29 8.45 17.44
N TYR A 255 7.97 7.17 17.19
CA TYR A 255 7.02 6.43 18.03
C TYR A 255 7.74 5.76 19.19
N VAL A 256 7.31 6.02 20.43
CA VAL A 256 7.75 5.34 21.65
C VAL A 256 6.61 4.46 22.10
N ASN A 257 6.64 3.18 21.72
CA ASN A 257 5.51 2.27 21.91
C ASN A 257 5.70 1.46 23.19
N LEU A 258 4.74 1.59 24.11
CA LEU A 258 4.55 0.63 25.19
C LEU A 258 4.00 -0.66 24.59
N ASP A 259 4.58 -1.80 24.97
CA ASP A 259 3.98 -3.11 24.72
C ASP A 259 3.17 -3.58 25.94
N ASP A 260 2.91 -4.88 26.07
CA ASP A 260 2.06 -5.45 27.12
C ASP A 260 2.54 -5.13 28.57
N CYS A 261 1.69 -5.44 29.55
CA CYS A 261 1.97 -5.36 30.99
C CYS A 261 2.04 -3.92 31.56
N TRP A 262 1.53 -2.91 30.83
CA TRP A 262 1.49 -1.50 31.27
C TRP A 262 0.31 -1.16 32.20
N ALA A 263 -0.80 -1.91 32.14
CA ALA A 263 -2.03 -1.60 32.85
C ALA A 263 -2.21 -2.41 34.15
N GLU A 264 -3.14 -1.96 34.99
CA GLU A 264 -3.67 -2.74 36.11
C GLU A 264 -4.32 -4.04 35.62
N GLY A 265 -4.27 -5.10 36.44
CA GLY A 265 -4.83 -6.40 36.07
C GLY A 265 -6.35 -6.44 35.95
N GLN A 266 -7.02 -5.41 36.44
CA GLN A 266 -8.47 -5.23 36.39
C GLN A 266 -8.81 -3.79 35.98
N ARG A 267 -9.93 -3.66 35.25
CA ARG A 267 -10.57 -2.37 34.95
C ARG A 267 -11.04 -1.71 36.24
N ASP A 268 -11.25 -0.40 36.20
CA ASP A 268 -11.85 0.31 37.33
C ASP A 268 -13.36 0.04 37.45
N GLN A 269 -13.99 0.62 38.47
CA GLN A 269 -15.42 0.46 38.75
C GLN A 269 -16.34 0.96 37.62
N ASN A 270 -15.82 1.80 36.72
CA ASN A 270 -16.55 2.30 35.55
C ASN A 270 -16.26 1.48 34.29
N GLY A 271 -15.43 0.44 34.37
CA GLY A 271 -15.03 -0.38 33.23
C GLY A 271 -13.82 0.16 32.44
N LYS A 272 -13.12 1.18 32.93
CA LYS A 272 -11.98 1.79 32.22
C LYS A 272 -10.65 1.10 32.52
N LEU A 273 -9.76 1.10 31.51
CA LEU A 273 -8.36 0.76 31.67
C LEU A 273 -7.64 1.79 32.56
N ARG A 274 -6.64 1.32 33.31
CA ARG A 274 -5.79 2.17 34.15
C ARG A 274 -4.34 1.76 33.99
N GLY A 275 -3.43 2.74 33.87
CA GLY A 275 -2.00 2.48 34.00
C GLY A 275 -1.69 1.88 35.38
N LYS A 276 -0.79 0.90 35.41
CA LYS A 276 -0.40 0.22 36.64
C LYS A 276 0.32 1.20 37.57
N LYS A 277 -0.26 1.50 38.74
CA LYS A 277 0.25 2.59 39.62
C LYS A 277 1.68 2.36 40.11
N THR A 278 2.10 1.11 40.26
CA THR A 278 3.45 0.79 40.77
C THR A 278 4.55 1.00 39.74
N THR A 279 4.24 0.88 38.44
CA THR A 279 5.22 1.08 37.35
C THR A 279 4.99 2.36 36.56
N PHE A 280 3.77 2.91 36.56
CA PHE A 280 3.38 4.17 35.92
C PHE A 280 2.64 5.08 36.92
N PRO A 281 3.31 5.54 37.99
CA PRO A 281 2.68 6.27 39.10
C PRO A 281 2.04 7.59 38.67
N SER A 282 2.59 8.27 37.65
CA SER A 282 2.02 9.52 37.12
C SER A 282 0.85 9.31 36.15
N GLY A 283 0.59 8.05 35.75
CA GLY A 283 -0.41 7.69 34.75
C GLY A 283 0.04 7.88 33.30
N ILE A 284 -0.67 7.23 32.38
CA ILE A 284 -0.29 7.17 30.95
C ILE A 284 -0.42 8.53 30.25
N LYS A 285 -1.40 9.36 30.63
CA LYS A 285 -1.53 10.72 30.08
C LYS A 285 -0.29 11.57 30.37
N ALA A 286 0.19 11.57 31.61
CA ALA A 286 1.39 12.33 31.97
C ALA A 286 2.64 11.84 31.22
N LEU A 287 2.72 10.53 30.97
CA LEU A 287 3.77 9.95 30.13
C LEU A 287 3.65 10.40 28.67
N ALA A 288 2.44 10.44 28.11
CA ALA A 288 2.19 10.95 26.76
C ALA A 288 2.60 12.41 26.64
N ASP A 289 2.21 13.25 27.60
CA ASP A 289 2.57 14.66 27.65
C ASP A 289 4.11 14.84 27.70
N TYR A 290 4.82 14.00 28.47
CA TYR A 290 6.29 13.98 28.48
C TYR A 290 6.87 13.66 27.11
N VAL A 291 6.41 12.57 26.48
CA VAL A 291 6.89 12.13 25.16
C VAL A 291 6.58 13.18 24.08
N HIS A 292 5.40 13.80 24.11
CA HIS A 292 5.03 14.90 23.21
C HIS A 292 5.89 16.14 23.42
N SER A 293 6.28 16.47 24.66
CA SER A 293 7.18 17.59 24.95
C SER A 293 8.57 17.45 24.29
N LYS A 294 8.96 16.22 23.92
CA LYS A 294 10.19 15.90 23.18
C LYS A 294 10.01 15.88 21.66
N GLY A 295 8.81 16.18 21.16
CA GLY A 295 8.45 16.08 19.74
C GLY A 295 8.26 14.64 19.25
N LEU A 296 8.14 13.68 20.17
CA LEU A 296 7.90 12.26 19.89
C LEU A 296 6.40 11.95 20.00
N LYS A 297 6.03 10.69 19.76
CA LYS A 297 4.67 10.17 19.77
C LYS A 297 4.60 8.96 20.69
N LEU A 298 3.58 8.86 21.53
CA LEU A 298 3.41 7.71 22.43
C LEU A 298 2.50 6.65 21.81
N GLY A 299 2.97 5.42 21.77
CA GLY A 299 2.16 4.25 21.43
C GLY A 299 1.79 3.42 22.64
N ILE A 300 0.67 2.71 22.53
CA ILE A 300 0.17 1.79 23.55
C ILE A 300 -0.14 0.42 22.95
N TYR A 301 -0.34 -0.56 23.81
CA TYR A 301 -0.70 -1.92 23.45
C TYR A 301 -2.09 -2.27 24.00
N GLY A 302 -2.87 -2.99 23.20
CA GLY A 302 -4.12 -3.64 23.59
C GLY A 302 -4.29 -4.95 22.85
N ASP A 303 -5.38 -5.65 23.11
CA ASP A 303 -5.67 -6.95 22.51
C ASP A 303 -7.13 -7.02 22.05
N ALA A 304 -7.35 -7.58 20.86
CA ALA A 304 -8.65 -7.93 20.32
C ALA A 304 -9.26 -9.19 20.99
N GLY A 305 -9.02 -9.36 22.29
CA GLY A 305 -9.47 -10.46 23.14
C GLY A 305 -9.85 -9.97 24.53
N LYS A 306 -10.21 -10.91 25.41
CA LYS A 306 -10.62 -10.59 26.79
C LYS A 306 -9.46 -10.20 27.69
N ARG A 307 -8.28 -10.73 27.42
CA ARG A 307 -7.03 -10.50 28.14
C ARG A 307 -5.92 -10.33 27.11
N THR A 308 -4.83 -9.67 27.50
CA THR A 308 -3.64 -9.56 26.66
C THR A 308 -2.83 -10.84 26.64
N CYS A 309 -1.91 -11.00 25.69
CA CYS A 309 -1.12 -12.23 25.56
C CYS A 309 -0.32 -12.62 26.83
N SER A 310 0.15 -11.67 27.63
CA SER A 310 0.80 -11.97 28.92
C SER A 310 -0.16 -12.42 30.02
N ASP A 311 -1.47 -12.31 29.78
CA ASP A 311 -2.55 -12.53 30.74
C ASP A 311 -2.53 -11.58 31.96
N ARG A 312 -1.69 -10.53 31.93
CA ARG A 312 -1.49 -9.64 33.08
C ARG A 312 -2.44 -8.45 33.13
N MET A 313 -3.10 -8.12 32.02
CA MET A 313 -4.02 -7.00 31.94
C MET A 313 -5.24 -7.28 31.04
N PRO A 314 -6.33 -6.51 31.18
CA PRO A 314 -7.52 -6.67 30.35
C PRO A 314 -7.22 -6.39 28.87
N GLY A 315 -7.81 -7.19 27.99
CA GLY A 315 -7.94 -6.87 26.57
C GLY A 315 -9.17 -5.99 26.32
N SER A 316 -9.40 -5.62 25.07
CA SER A 316 -10.40 -4.63 24.67
C SER A 316 -11.65 -5.23 24.01
N LEU A 317 -11.76 -6.56 23.89
CA LEU A 317 -12.91 -7.21 23.26
C LEU A 317 -14.23 -6.94 24.01
N GLY A 318 -15.12 -6.17 23.39
CA GLY A 318 -16.38 -5.67 23.96
C GLY A 318 -16.27 -4.34 24.72
N HIS A 319 -15.08 -3.74 24.77
CA HIS A 319 -14.80 -2.44 25.41
C HIS A 319 -14.18 -1.44 24.41
N GLU A 320 -14.23 -1.71 23.11
CA GLU A 320 -13.46 -1.00 22.09
C GLU A 320 -13.76 0.50 22.06
N GLU A 321 -15.04 0.89 22.14
CA GLU A 321 -15.43 2.31 22.14
C GLU A 321 -14.89 3.08 23.36
N GLU A 322 -14.94 2.46 24.54
CA GLU A 322 -14.47 3.08 25.79
C GLU A 322 -12.95 3.14 25.85
N ASP A 323 -12.27 2.08 25.42
CA ASP A 323 -10.81 2.02 25.38
C ASP A 323 -10.27 3.00 24.34
N ALA A 324 -10.84 3.06 23.14
CA ALA A 324 -10.45 4.04 22.12
C ALA A 324 -10.63 5.48 22.60
N LYS A 325 -11.73 5.77 23.32
CA LYS A 325 -11.94 7.08 23.94
C LYS A 325 -10.87 7.37 24.99
N THR A 326 -10.56 6.40 25.86
CA THR A 326 -9.52 6.52 26.89
C THR A 326 -8.15 6.79 26.27
N PHE A 327 -7.79 6.08 25.20
CA PHE A 327 -6.54 6.31 24.47
C PHE A 327 -6.47 7.72 23.86
N ALA A 328 -7.59 8.22 23.29
CA ALA A 328 -7.66 9.58 22.78
C ALA A 328 -7.54 10.63 23.90
N GLU A 329 -8.21 10.44 25.03
CA GLU A 329 -8.12 11.30 26.24
C GLU A 329 -6.69 11.36 26.80
N TRP A 330 -5.97 10.22 26.75
CA TRP A 330 -4.57 10.14 27.16
C TRP A 330 -3.58 10.69 26.13
N GLY A 331 -4.02 11.02 24.91
CA GLY A 331 -3.13 11.54 23.88
C GLY A 331 -2.31 10.48 23.15
N ILE A 332 -2.73 9.22 23.16
CA ILE A 332 -2.05 8.15 22.42
C ILE A 332 -2.04 8.44 20.91
N ASP A 333 -0.95 8.09 20.24
CA ASP A 333 -0.74 8.32 18.80
C ASP A 333 -0.64 7.04 17.98
N TYR A 334 -0.48 5.90 18.64
CA TYR A 334 -0.26 4.59 18.05
C TYR A 334 -0.87 3.52 18.96
N ILE A 335 -1.53 2.51 18.38
CA ILE A 335 -1.94 1.31 19.12
C ILE A 335 -1.53 0.05 18.37
N LYS A 336 -0.73 -0.80 19.03
CA LYS A 336 -0.56 -2.23 18.68
C LYS A 336 -1.73 -2.99 19.26
N TYR A 337 -2.42 -3.76 18.44
CA TYR A 337 -3.65 -4.44 18.83
C TYR A 337 -3.55 -5.91 18.49
N ASP A 338 -3.39 -6.72 19.53
CA ASP A 338 -3.04 -8.13 19.47
C ASP A 338 -4.26 -9.04 19.31
N ASN A 339 -4.06 -10.36 19.35
CA ASN A 339 -5.07 -11.34 18.97
C ASN A 339 -5.20 -12.53 19.95
N CYS A 340 -4.66 -12.44 21.17
CA CYS A 340 -4.81 -13.50 22.17
C CYS A 340 -6.23 -13.51 22.78
N PHE A 341 -6.60 -14.56 23.52
CA PHE A 341 -7.88 -14.65 24.26
C PHE A 341 -9.13 -14.16 23.49
N ASN A 342 -9.18 -14.46 22.19
CA ASN A 342 -10.14 -13.90 21.23
C ASN A 342 -11.49 -14.66 21.12
N GLU A 343 -11.73 -15.59 22.06
CA GLU A 343 -12.92 -16.43 22.14
C GLU A 343 -13.19 -17.28 20.88
N GLY A 344 -12.17 -17.52 20.04
CA GLY A 344 -12.31 -18.25 18.78
C GLY A 344 -13.07 -17.49 17.70
N THR A 345 -13.24 -16.17 17.85
CA THR A 345 -13.97 -15.32 16.90
C THR A 345 -13.07 -14.80 15.78
N LYS A 346 -13.64 -14.57 14.60
CA LYS A 346 -12.89 -14.14 13.40
C LYS A 346 -12.15 -12.83 13.61
N ASN A 347 -11.00 -12.68 12.96
CA ASN A 347 -10.13 -11.50 13.08
C ASN A 347 -10.83 -10.25 12.56
N ARG A 348 -11.26 -10.27 11.29
CA ARG A 348 -11.75 -9.07 10.58
C ARG A 348 -12.84 -8.28 11.35
N PRO A 349 -13.92 -8.89 11.88
CA PRO A 349 -14.93 -8.13 12.63
C PRO A 349 -14.42 -7.46 13.91
N ARG A 350 -13.50 -8.10 14.63
CA ARG A 350 -12.93 -7.53 15.87
C ARG A 350 -12.03 -6.34 15.57
N TYR A 351 -11.14 -6.47 14.60
CA TYR A 351 -10.28 -5.38 14.15
C TYR A 351 -11.07 -4.22 13.53
N GLU A 352 -12.12 -4.50 12.76
CA GLU A 352 -13.03 -3.48 12.24
C GLU A 352 -13.73 -2.70 13.37
N THR A 353 -14.13 -3.38 14.45
CA THR A 353 -14.79 -2.76 15.60
C THR A 353 -13.86 -1.76 16.29
N MET A 354 -12.62 -2.15 16.58
CA MET A 354 -11.62 -1.24 17.13
C MET A 354 -11.26 -0.10 16.16
N SER A 355 -11.11 -0.39 14.86
CA SER A 355 -10.88 0.64 13.84
C SER A 355 -11.94 1.75 13.86
N ARG A 356 -13.22 1.35 13.92
CA ARG A 356 -14.35 2.29 14.01
C ARG A 356 -14.36 3.06 15.32
N ALA A 357 -14.03 2.41 16.42
CA ALA A 357 -13.93 3.04 17.74
C ALA A 357 -12.82 4.11 17.77
N LEU A 358 -11.63 3.82 17.26
CA LEU A 358 -10.53 4.77 17.13
C LEU A 358 -10.93 5.98 16.26
N LYS A 359 -11.60 5.73 15.13
CA LYS A 359 -12.12 6.81 14.28
C LYS A 359 -13.16 7.68 14.99
N LYS A 360 -14.06 7.06 15.77
CA LYS A 360 -15.09 7.77 16.56
C LYS A 360 -14.49 8.59 17.69
N ALA A 361 -13.36 8.17 18.27
CA ALA A 361 -12.66 8.89 19.33
C ALA A 361 -12.06 10.23 18.85
N GLY A 362 -11.92 10.45 17.54
CA GLY A 362 -11.61 11.76 16.94
C GLY A 362 -10.14 12.17 16.99
N ARG A 363 -9.27 11.42 17.68
CA ARG A 363 -7.81 11.60 17.64
C ARG A 363 -7.20 10.73 16.53
N PRO A 364 -6.30 11.25 15.68
CA PRO A 364 -5.54 10.43 14.73
C PRO A 364 -4.60 9.45 15.47
N ILE A 365 -4.94 8.16 15.46
CA ILE A 365 -4.14 7.08 16.08
C ILE A 365 -3.72 6.08 14.99
N LEU A 366 -2.41 5.81 14.89
CA LEU A 366 -1.89 4.76 14.01
C LEU A 366 -2.31 3.40 14.56
N PHE A 367 -3.20 2.73 13.86
CA PHE A 367 -3.66 1.38 14.20
C PHE A 367 -2.78 0.29 13.57
N SER A 368 -2.13 -0.51 14.42
CA SER A 368 -1.24 -1.62 14.09
C SER A 368 -1.87 -2.94 14.50
N LEU A 369 -2.20 -3.78 13.52
CA LEU A 369 -2.83 -5.08 13.73
C LEU A 369 -1.78 -6.15 14.02
N CYS A 370 -2.02 -6.99 15.01
CA CYS A 370 -1.12 -8.05 15.45
C CYS A 370 -1.90 -9.37 15.61
N GLU A 371 -2.28 -9.94 14.48
CA GLU A 371 -2.98 -11.23 14.32
C GLU A 371 -2.08 -12.32 13.74
N TRP A 372 -0.78 -12.05 13.67
CA TRP A 372 0.28 -12.95 13.24
C TRP A 372 0.15 -13.48 11.81
N GLY A 373 -0.50 -12.73 10.92
CA GLY A 373 -0.77 -13.20 9.55
C GLY A 373 -1.98 -14.14 9.43
N GLN A 374 -2.72 -14.38 10.52
CA GLN A 374 -3.91 -15.24 10.48
C GLN A 374 -5.02 -14.61 9.63
N GLU A 375 -5.64 -15.45 8.79
CA GLU A 375 -6.65 -15.02 7.80
C GLU A 375 -6.10 -14.03 6.75
N ASP A 376 -4.81 -14.11 6.40
CA ASP A 376 -4.18 -13.35 5.32
C ASP A 376 -4.43 -11.82 5.37
N PRO A 377 -3.99 -11.12 6.44
CA PRO A 377 -4.33 -9.72 6.71
C PRO A 377 -3.95 -8.76 5.60
N ALA A 378 -2.91 -9.05 4.81
CA ALA A 378 -2.56 -8.26 3.64
C ALA A 378 -3.74 -8.05 2.65
N THR A 379 -4.74 -8.94 2.65
CA THR A 379 -5.91 -8.87 1.76
C THR A 379 -7.07 -8.02 2.29
N TRP A 380 -7.07 -7.64 3.57
CA TRP A 380 -8.20 -6.95 4.21
C TRP A 380 -7.83 -5.91 5.27
N ALA A 381 -6.69 -6.04 5.94
CA ALA A 381 -6.28 -5.18 7.05
C ALA A 381 -6.11 -3.72 6.65
N GLY A 382 -5.69 -3.45 5.40
CA GLY A 382 -5.54 -2.09 4.88
C GLY A 382 -6.84 -1.29 4.78
N ASP A 383 -8.01 -1.93 4.90
CA ASP A 383 -9.29 -1.23 5.03
C ASP A 383 -9.53 -0.70 6.45
N TYR A 384 -8.86 -1.27 7.46
CA TYR A 384 -9.17 -1.03 8.87
C TYR A 384 -8.00 -0.49 9.69
N GLY A 385 -6.75 -0.78 9.32
CA GLY A 385 -5.53 -0.27 9.97
C GLY A 385 -4.46 0.19 8.98
N HIS A 386 -3.33 0.61 9.54
CA HIS A 386 -2.23 1.22 8.79
C HIS A 386 -1.04 0.27 8.63
N ILE A 387 -0.85 -0.64 9.57
CA ILE A 387 0.14 -1.71 9.50
C ILE A 387 -0.46 -3.00 10.06
N TRP A 388 -0.01 -4.15 9.58
CA TRP A 388 -0.49 -5.46 10.04
C TRP A 388 0.62 -6.50 10.03
N ARG A 389 0.71 -7.29 11.10
CA ARG A 389 1.65 -8.40 11.20
C ARG A 389 1.38 -9.42 10.11
N THR A 390 2.44 -9.98 9.53
CA THR A 390 2.33 -10.99 8.46
C THR A 390 2.79 -12.38 8.91
N THR A 391 3.33 -12.49 10.11
CA THR A 391 3.95 -13.69 10.67
C THR A 391 3.76 -13.75 12.17
N GLY A 392 4.03 -14.92 12.78
CA GLY A 392 4.36 -15.02 14.20
C GLY A 392 5.60 -14.20 14.59
N ASP A 393 5.92 -14.21 15.87
CA ASP A 393 6.92 -13.31 16.45
C ASP A 393 8.34 -13.59 15.96
N ILE A 394 9.09 -12.51 15.78
CA ILE A 394 10.53 -12.56 15.54
C ILE A 394 11.26 -12.98 16.82
N ASN A 395 12.40 -13.63 16.62
CA ASN A 395 13.39 -13.89 17.65
C ASN A 395 14.74 -13.34 17.18
N ASP A 396 15.60 -12.98 18.12
CA ASP A 396 16.96 -12.48 17.85
C ASP A 396 17.93 -13.57 17.38
N THR A 397 17.61 -14.18 16.24
CA THR A 397 18.39 -15.24 15.59
C THR A 397 18.31 -15.11 14.08
N PHE A 398 19.40 -15.44 13.38
CA PHE A 398 19.44 -15.36 11.93
C PHE A 398 18.38 -16.24 11.22
N PRO A 399 18.10 -17.49 11.67
CA PRO A 399 17.02 -18.29 11.10
C PRO A 399 15.65 -17.61 11.20
N SER A 400 15.32 -16.99 12.33
CA SER A 400 14.04 -16.30 12.52
C SER A 400 13.87 -15.13 11.55
N ILE A 401 14.85 -14.21 11.48
CA ILE A 401 14.75 -13.06 10.58
C ILE A 401 14.64 -13.48 9.11
N THR A 402 15.31 -14.57 8.73
CA THR A 402 15.27 -15.03 7.34
C THR A 402 13.92 -15.69 7.00
N SER A 403 13.36 -16.48 7.92
CA SER A 403 12.04 -17.10 7.77
C SER A 403 10.92 -16.05 7.69
N ILE A 404 11.01 -15.01 8.53
CA ILE A 404 10.04 -13.91 8.53
C ILE A 404 10.13 -13.09 7.25
N ALA A 405 11.35 -12.77 6.79
CA ALA A 405 11.53 -12.08 5.52
C ALA A 405 10.92 -12.89 4.35
N ASP A 406 11.10 -14.21 4.34
CA ASP A 406 10.55 -15.11 3.31
C ASP A 406 9.01 -15.13 3.34
N SER A 407 8.42 -15.25 4.52
CA SER A 407 6.97 -15.24 4.70
C SER A 407 6.35 -13.88 4.32
N ASN A 408 7.00 -12.77 4.68
CA ASN A 408 6.51 -11.43 4.35
C ASN A 408 6.62 -11.09 2.85
N ASN A 409 7.61 -11.67 2.15
CA ASN A 409 7.89 -11.37 0.74
C ASN A 409 6.69 -11.61 -0.20
N VAL A 410 5.82 -12.59 0.10
CA VAL A 410 4.68 -12.92 -0.76
C VAL A 410 3.60 -11.84 -0.78
N TRP A 411 3.60 -10.96 0.24
CA TRP A 411 2.58 -9.92 0.44
C TRP A 411 2.94 -8.57 -0.17
N ALA A 412 4.08 -8.46 -0.86
CA ALA A 412 4.63 -7.19 -1.36
C ALA A 412 3.64 -6.32 -2.17
N LYS A 413 2.72 -6.94 -2.91
CA LYS A 413 1.74 -6.22 -3.75
C LYS A 413 0.65 -5.48 -2.96
N TYR A 414 0.48 -5.77 -1.68
CA TYR A 414 -0.56 -5.19 -0.84
C TYR A 414 -0.08 -3.96 -0.05
N ALA A 415 1.23 -3.86 0.20
CA ALA A 415 1.83 -2.71 0.87
C ALA A 415 1.88 -1.47 -0.05
N GLY A 416 1.76 -0.30 0.56
CA GLY A 416 1.82 1.01 -0.09
C GLY A 416 1.53 2.16 0.87
N PRO A 417 1.61 3.42 0.42
CA PRO A 417 1.36 4.58 1.27
C PRO A 417 0.06 4.48 2.09
N GLY A 418 0.19 4.50 3.41
CA GLY A 418 -0.91 4.37 4.37
C GLY A 418 -1.18 2.95 4.86
N ARG A 419 -0.51 1.93 4.30
CA ARG A 419 -0.81 0.51 4.53
C ARG A 419 0.43 -0.38 4.37
N TRP A 420 0.97 -0.93 5.45
CA TRP A 420 2.25 -1.64 5.40
C TRP A 420 2.17 -3.05 5.97
N ASN A 421 2.80 -4.00 5.27
CA ASN A 421 3.06 -5.30 5.85
C ASN A 421 4.10 -5.13 6.97
N ASP A 422 3.82 -5.72 8.12
CA ASP A 422 4.68 -5.70 9.30
C ASP A 422 5.32 -7.10 9.49
N PRO A 423 6.60 -7.26 9.12
CA PRO A 423 7.40 -8.44 9.45
C PRO A 423 7.96 -8.39 10.88
N ASP A 424 7.33 -7.66 11.80
CA ASP A 424 7.71 -7.54 13.21
C ASP A 424 8.96 -6.66 13.46
N MET A 425 9.25 -6.46 14.75
CA MET A 425 10.24 -5.52 15.27
C MET A 425 11.69 -5.82 14.84
N LEU A 426 12.54 -4.80 14.89
CA LEU A 426 13.98 -4.92 14.64
C LEU A 426 14.69 -5.48 15.88
N GLU A 427 15.41 -6.59 15.70
CA GLU A 427 16.26 -7.20 16.72
C GLU A 427 17.66 -6.58 16.80
N VAL A 428 17.94 -5.59 15.96
CA VAL A 428 19.25 -4.93 15.86
C VAL A 428 19.71 -4.44 17.24
N GLY A 429 20.77 -5.08 17.76
CA GLY A 429 21.40 -4.71 19.03
C GLY A 429 20.98 -5.52 20.25
N ASN A 430 20.18 -6.59 20.10
CA ASN A 430 19.75 -7.43 21.23
C ASN A 430 20.76 -8.53 21.64
N GLY A 431 21.82 -8.76 20.84
CA GLY A 431 22.99 -9.56 21.20
C GLY A 431 23.01 -10.98 20.66
N GLY A 432 21.92 -11.49 20.09
CA GLY A 432 21.77 -12.83 19.54
C GLY A 432 22.28 -13.02 18.10
N MET A 433 22.61 -11.94 17.40
CA MET A 433 23.17 -11.97 16.05
C MET A 433 24.46 -11.14 15.91
N SER A 434 25.24 -11.47 14.89
CA SER A 434 26.44 -10.71 14.50
C SER A 434 26.09 -9.37 13.85
N TYR A 435 27.08 -8.48 13.80
CA TYR A 435 26.95 -7.18 13.11
C TYR A 435 26.47 -7.32 11.66
N GLU A 436 27.03 -8.26 10.89
CA GLU A 436 26.64 -8.44 9.48
C GLU A 436 25.24 -9.05 9.32
N GLU A 437 24.78 -9.85 10.27
CA GLU A 437 23.41 -10.36 10.32
C GLU A 437 22.42 -9.23 10.64
N TYR A 438 22.70 -8.39 11.63
CA TYR A 438 21.88 -7.21 11.94
C TYR A 438 21.84 -6.21 10.80
N LYS A 439 22.97 -6.01 10.12
CA LYS A 439 23.04 -5.15 8.93
C LYS A 439 22.20 -5.70 7.79
N SER A 440 22.18 -7.02 7.59
CA SER A 440 21.28 -7.69 6.64
C SER A 440 19.82 -7.56 7.03
N HIS A 441 19.50 -7.79 8.31
CA HIS A 441 18.17 -7.59 8.91
C HIS A 441 17.62 -6.20 8.56
N PHE A 442 18.34 -5.16 8.97
CA PHE A 442 17.94 -3.78 8.75
C PHE A 442 17.78 -3.43 7.26
N SER A 443 18.69 -3.91 6.41
CA SER A 443 18.62 -3.68 4.95
C SER A 443 17.39 -4.31 4.31
N ILE A 444 17.02 -5.52 4.73
CA ILE A 444 15.87 -6.26 4.19
C ILE A 444 14.57 -5.63 4.68
N TRP A 445 14.45 -5.28 5.97
CA TRP A 445 13.28 -4.55 6.50
C TRP A 445 13.09 -3.21 5.79
N ALA A 446 14.18 -2.47 5.58
CA ALA A 446 14.14 -1.21 4.85
C ALA A 446 13.67 -1.38 3.40
N LEU A 447 14.22 -2.37 2.68
CA LEU A 447 13.81 -2.68 1.31
C LEU A 447 12.35 -3.12 1.23
N MET A 448 11.86 -3.89 2.20
CA MET A 448 10.49 -4.38 2.24
C MET A 448 9.45 -3.32 2.65
N LYS A 449 9.87 -2.08 2.95
CA LYS A 449 8.98 -1.04 3.51
C LYS A 449 8.31 -1.49 4.81
N ALA A 450 9.00 -2.31 5.59
CA ALA A 450 8.55 -2.69 6.92
C ALA A 450 8.53 -1.46 7.85
N PRO A 451 7.67 -1.45 8.89
CA PRO A 451 7.89 -0.62 10.06
C PRO A 451 9.33 -0.80 10.57
N LEU A 452 10.01 0.31 10.91
CA LEU A 452 11.33 0.26 11.54
C LEU A 452 11.16 0.57 13.02
N LEU A 453 10.65 -0.41 13.76
CA LEU A 453 10.48 -0.35 15.22
C LEU A 453 11.70 -0.99 15.89
N ILE A 454 12.53 -0.20 16.54
CA ILE A 454 13.70 -0.66 17.31
C ILE A 454 13.22 -1.52 18.49
N GLY A 455 13.80 -2.71 18.65
CA GLY A 455 13.49 -3.62 19.76
C GLY A 455 14.58 -3.74 20.83
N CYS A 456 15.71 -3.03 20.70
CA CYS A 456 16.78 -3.04 21.71
C CYS A 456 16.65 -1.93 22.75
N ASP A 457 17.46 -1.97 23.81
CA ASP A 457 17.65 -0.83 24.71
C ASP A 457 18.47 0.26 24.01
N VAL A 458 17.82 1.38 23.66
CA VAL A 458 18.46 2.51 22.99
C VAL A 458 19.37 3.30 23.93
N ALA A 459 19.10 3.28 25.24
CA ALA A 459 19.91 4.02 26.21
C ALA A 459 21.30 3.41 26.39
N SER A 460 21.45 2.10 26.14
CA SER A 460 22.72 1.37 26.23
C SER A 460 23.25 0.87 24.89
N ALA A 461 22.66 1.30 23.77
CA ALA A 461 23.03 0.86 22.43
C ALA A 461 24.51 1.17 22.09
N SER A 462 25.21 0.17 21.56
CA SER A 462 26.60 0.33 21.11
C SER A 462 26.73 1.25 19.88
N LYS A 463 27.95 1.73 19.62
CA LYS A 463 28.24 2.53 18.40
C LYS A 463 27.94 1.74 17.13
N GLU A 464 28.23 0.44 17.13
CA GLU A 464 27.93 -0.47 16.03
C GLU A 464 26.42 -0.56 15.79
N THR A 465 25.62 -0.75 16.84
CA THR A 465 24.15 -0.77 16.76
C THR A 465 23.61 0.55 16.22
N LEU A 466 24.06 1.68 16.77
CA LEU A 466 23.67 3.01 16.32
C LEU A 466 24.11 3.30 14.87
N SER A 467 25.21 2.72 14.40
CA SER A 467 25.63 2.86 13.00
C SER A 467 24.72 2.12 12.02
N ILE A 468 24.09 1.02 12.45
CA ILE A 468 23.08 0.30 11.66
C ILE A 468 21.78 1.09 11.67
N LEU A 469 21.24 1.36 12.86
CA LEU A 469 19.96 2.05 13.04
C LEU A 469 19.99 3.49 12.51
N GLY A 470 21.15 4.13 12.54
CA GLY A 470 21.35 5.52 12.09
C GLY A 470 21.68 5.68 10.61
N ASN A 471 21.70 4.61 9.81
CA ASN A 471 22.07 4.71 8.39
C ASN A 471 20.98 5.42 7.58
N ILE A 472 21.18 6.73 7.37
CA ILE A 472 20.24 7.60 6.65
C ILE A 472 19.97 7.18 5.20
N GLU A 473 20.92 6.54 4.51
CA GLU A 473 20.73 6.11 3.13
C GLU A 473 19.83 4.87 3.04
N VAL A 474 19.96 3.95 4.01
CA VAL A 474 19.08 2.77 4.13
C VAL A 474 17.68 3.18 4.60
N ILE A 475 17.58 4.11 5.56
CA ILE A 475 16.31 4.70 5.97
C ILE A 475 15.61 5.40 4.79
N ALA A 476 16.35 6.16 3.98
CA ALA A 476 15.80 6.83 2.81
C ALA A 476 15.23 5.85 1.77
N VAL A 477 15.75 4.61 1.71
CA VAL A 477 15.08 3.55 0.97
C VAL A 477 13.74 3.25 1.62
N ASN A 478 13.69 2.89 2.91
CA ASN A 478 12.43 2.56 3.60
C ASN A 478 11.37 3.67 3.48
N GLN A 479 11.80 4.93 3.59
CA GLN A 479 10.95 6.12 3.57
C GLN A 479 10.72 6.71 2.16
N ASP A 480 11.11 6.01 1.09
CA ASP A 480 10.91 6.49 -0.27
C ASP A 480 9.40 6.68 -0.58
N PRO A 481 9.00 7.85 -1.13
CA PRO A 481 7.58 8.21 -1.28
C PRO A 481 6.83 7.37 -2.33
N LEU A 482 7.55 6.63 -3.20
CA LEU A 482 6.89 5.67 -4.08
C LEU A 482 6.24 4.54 -3.28
N GLY A 483 6.78 4.22 -2.10
CA GLY A 483 6.16 3.31 -1.14
C GLY A 483 5.99 1.87 -1.64
N VAL A 484 6.76 1.43 -2.64
CA VAL A 484 6.67 0.06 -3.16
C VAL A 484 7.58 -0.87 -2.35
N GLN A 485 6.99 -1.91 -1.75
CA GLN A 485 7.72 -2.99 -1.11
C GLN A 485 8.64 -3.70 -2.13
N GLY A 486 9.94 -3.69 -1.85
CA GLY A 486 10.89 -4.50 -2.59
C GLY A 486 10.69 -5.99 -2.29
N ARG A 487 11.11 -6.84 -3.23
CA ARG A 487 10.87 -8.29 -3.17
C ARG A 487 12.11 -9.07 -3.57
N LYS A 488 12.16 -10.34 -3.17
CA LYS A 488 13.11 -11.32 -3.66
C LYS A 488 12.83 -11.60 -5.13
N ILE A 489 13.84 -11.41 -5.98
CA ILE A 489 13.74 -11.67 -7.43
C ILE A 489 14.55 -12.89 -7.85
N ARG A 490 15.52 -13.32 -7.03
CA ARG A 490 16.29 -14.54 -7.28
C ARG A 490 16.78 -15.16 -5.98
N PHE A 491 16.74 -16.49 -5.93
CA PHE A 491 17.33 -17.32 -4.89
C PHE A 491 18.05 -18.50 -5.55
N LYS A 492 19.34 -18.69 -5.25
CA LYS A 492 20.10 -19.86 -5.70
C LYS A 492 21.22 -20.19 -4.71
N GLY A 493 21.16 -21.38 -4.11
CA GLY A 493 22.23 -21.90 -3.24
C GLY A 493 22.55 -21.00 -2.04
N GLY A 494 21.54 -20.45 -1.38
CA GLY A 494 21.71 -19.51 -0.27
C GLY A 494 22.07 -18.07 -0.68
N LEU A 495 22.18 -17.79 -1.98
CA LEU A 495 22.48 -16.45 -2.50
C LEU A 495 21.23 -15.81 -3.08
N GLU A 496 20.92 -14.62 -2.59
CA GLU A 496 19.69 -13.91 -2.90
C GLU A 496 19.95 -12.56 -3.54
N ILE A 497 19.03 -12.18 -4.44
CA ILE A 497 18.85 -10.80 -4.85
C ILE A 497 17.44 -10.38 -4.50
N TRP A 498 17.37 -9.24 -3.83
CA TRP A 498 16.14 -8.50 -3.58
C TRP A 498 16.22 -7.17 -4.31
N ALA A 499 15.10 -6.71 -4.87
CA ALA A 499 15.04 -5.42 -5.54
C ALA A 499 13.66 -4.78 -5.43
N GLY A 500 13.62 -3.46 -5.54
CA GLY A 500 12.38 -2.69 -5.57
C GLY A 500 12.59 -1.37 -6.31
N PRO A 501 11.56 -0.88 -7.03
CA PRO A 501 11.61 0.45 -7.60
C PRO A 501 11.58 1.50 -6.48
N LEU A 502 12.21 2.64 -6.73
CA LEU A 502 12.17 3.84 -5.92
C LEU A 502 11.70 5.02 -6.77
N SER A 503 11.29 6.09 -6.11
CA SER A 503 10.94 7.35 -6.77
C SER A 503 12.02 7.83 -7.74
N ARG A 504 11.60 8.53 -8.80
CA ARG A 504 12.46 9.06 -9.88
C ARG A 504 13.18 7.97 -10.69
N GLY A 505 12.55 6.80 -10.86
CA GLY A 505 13.07 5.71 -11.68
C GLY A 505 14.34 5.03 -11.16
N ARG A 506 14.68 5.26 -9.89
CA ARG A 506 15.79 4.58 -9.21
C ARG A 506 15.38 3.17 -8.82
N VAL A 507 16.36 2.30 -8.55
CA VAL A 507 16.12 0.93 -8.10
C VAL A 507 17.02 0.60 -6.92
N VAL A 508 16.45 0.08 -5.83
CA VAL A 508 17.24 -0.50 -4.75
C VAL A 508 17.51 -1.98 -5.04
N VAL A 509 18.71 -2.44 -4.73
CA VAL A 509 19.11 -3.84 -4.82
C VAL A 509 19.84 -4.25 -3.55
N VAL A 510 19.43 -5.37 -2.94
CA VAL A 510 20.16 -6.04 -1.86
C VAL A 510 20.67 -7.39 -2.37
N LEU A 511 21.98 -7.60 -2.25
CA LEU A 511 22.63 -8.90 -2.45
C LEU A 511 22.84 -9.53 -1.09
N TRP A 512 22.09 -10.58 -0.78
CA TRP A 512 22.10 -11.20 0.54
C TRP A 512 22.67 -12.62 0.45
N ASN A 513 23.72 -12.89 1.23
CA ASN A 513 24.33 -14.20 1.31
C ASN A 513 23.89 -14.90 2.60
N ARG A 514 22.93 -15.81 2.50
CA ARG A 514 22.46 -16.62 3.64
C ARG A 514 23.33 -17.87 3.87
N SER A 515 24.42 -18.05 3.13
CA SER A 515 25.34 -19.18 3.31
C SER A 515 26.47 -18.86 4.29
N HIS A 516 27.16 -19.90 4.76
CA HIS A 516 28.29 -19.80 5.69
C HIS A 516 29.65 -19.51 5.04
N SER A 517 29.69 -19.20 3.74
CA SER A 517 30.95 -18.92 3.04
C SER A 517 30.84 -17.66 2.20
N ARG A 518 31.98 -16.99 2.01
CA ARG A 518 32.07 -15.79 1.17
C ARG A 518 31.80 -16.17 -0.29
N LYS A 519 30.84 -15.50 -0.95
CA LYS A 519 30.43 -15.83 -2.33
C LYS A 519 30.23 -14.57 -3.19
N PRO A 520 30.56 -14.65 -4.50
CA PRO A 520 30.18 -13.60 -5.45
C PRO A 520 28.68 -13.72 -5.79
N ILE A 521 27.98 -12.60 -5.75
CA ILE A 521 26.59 -12.49 -6.20
C ILE A 521 26.55 -11.52 -7.38
N SER A 522 26.00 -11.95 -8.51
CA SER A 522 25.90 -11.16 -9.74
C SER A 522 24.45 -10.98 -10.14
N PHE A 523 24.09 -9.78 -10.59
CA PHE A 523 22.75 -9.46 -11.12
C PHE A 523 22.84 -8.65 -12.41
N GLY A 524 21.86 -8.84 -13.28
CA GLY A 524 21.73 -8.10 -14.55
C GLY A 524 20.72 -6.96 -14.46
N TRP A 525 20.86 -5.92 -15.28
CA TRP A 525 19.91 -4.80 -15.30
C TRP A 525 18.49 -5.25 -15.70
N ARG A 526 18.37 -6.18 -16.66
CA ARG A 526 17.06 -6.74 -17.04
C ARG A 526 16.36 -7.41 -15.86
N GLU A 527 17.11 -8.08 -14.98
CA GLU A 527 16.59 -8.81 -13.81
C GLU A 527 15.89 -7.87 -12.82
N ILE A 528 16.34 -6.63 -12.73
CA ILE A 528 15.83 -5.59 -11.81
C ILE A 528 14.97 -4.54 -12.52
N GLY A 529 14.51 -4.82 -13.75
CA GLY A 529 13.62 -3.92 -14.50
C GLY A 529 14.30 -2.71 -15.16
N LEU A 530 15.62 -2.72 -15.31
CA LEU A 530 16.36 -1.66 -16.01
C LEU A 530 16.76 -2.07 -17.43
N HIS A 531 16.83 -1.09 -18.33
CA HIS A 531 17.33 -1.32 -19.69
C HIS A 531 18.84 -1.65 -19.66
N PRO A 532 19.30 -2.77 -20.25
CA PRO A 532 20.67 -3.25 -20.06
C PRO A 532 21.77 -2.31 -20.58
N LEU A 533 21.48 -1.52 -21.63
CA LEU A 533 22.42 -0.54 -22.18
C LEU A 533 22.41 0.80 -21.45
N ARG A 534 21.43 1.04 -20.58
CA ARG A 534 21.29 2.33 -19.88
C ARG A 534 22.36 2.43 -18.79
N PRO A 535 23.29 3.39 -18.88
CA PRO A 535 24.29 3.58 -17.84
C PRO A 535 23.61 3.99 -16.53
N CYS A 536 24.10 3.46 -15.42
CA CYS A 536 23.65 3.84 -14.09
C CYS A 536 24.82 4.28 -13.20
N LEU A 537 24.54 5.27 -12.35
CA LEU A 537 25.31 5.48 -11.13
C LEU A 537 24.93 4.37 -10.14
N VAL A 538 25.90 3.84 -9.41
CA VAL A 538 25.67 2.82 -8.39
C VAL A 538 26.21 3.32 -7.06
N ARG A 539 25.32 3.57 -6.11
CA ARG A 539 25.63 3.99 -4.74
C ARG A 539 25.61 2.79 -3.81
N ASP A 540 26.70 2.51 -3.10
CA ASP A 540 26.75 1.53 -2.00
C ASP A 540 26.34 2.24 -0.70
N LEU A 541 25.20 1.83 -0.13
CA LEU A 541 24.55 2.54 0.98
C LEU A 541 25.26 2.31 2.33
N TRP A 542 26.03 1.21 2.44
CA TRP A 542 26.78 0.90 3.66
C TRP A 542 28.19 1.43 3.62
N LYS A 543 28.75 1.68 2.43
CA LYS A 543 30.05 2.34 2.27
C LYS A 543 29.94 3.84 2.06
N HIS A 544 28.73 4.38 1.96
CA HIS A 544 28.48 5.79 1.66
C HIS A 544 29.31 6.30 0.47
N LYS A 545 29.41 5.51 -0.60
CA LYS A 545 30.16 5.90 -1.82
C LYS A 545 29.55 5.40 -3.10
N PHE A 546 29.75 6.16 -4.18
CA PHE A 546 29.49 5.65 -5.52
C PHE A 546 30.59 4.63 -5.87
N VAL A 547 30.18 3.42 -6.25
CA VAL A 547 31.08 2.33 -6.65
C VAL A 547 31.16 2.18 -8.17
N ALA A 548 30.28 2.85 -8.91
CA ALA A 548 30.36 3.01 -10.35
C ALA A 548 29.55 4.22 -10.83
N PHE A 549 29.99 4.87 -11.91
CA PHE A 549 29.32 6.06 -12.48
C PHE A 549 28.66 5.82 -13.85
N ARG A 550 29.08 4.81 -14.61
CA ARG A 550 28.49 4.48 -15.92
C ARG A 550 28.37 2.97 -16.11
N ARG A 551 28.02 2.24 -15.06
CA ARG A 551 27.88 0.78 -15.12
C ARG A 551 26.72 0.40 -16.03
N ARG A 552 26.92 -0.62 -16.85
CA ARG A 552 25.91 -1.19 -17.76
C ARG A 552 25.83 -2.70 -17.57
N PHE A 553 24.77 -3.29 -18.11
CA PHE A 553 24.51 -4.73 -18.22
C PHE A 553 24.35 -5.50 -16.91
N ARG A 554 25.36 -5.51 -16.04
CA ARG A 554 25.43 -6.33 -14.83
C ARG A 554 26.38 -5.78 -13.78
N MET A 555 26.18 -6.18 -12.54
CA MET A 555 27.12 -5.95 -11.44
C MET A 555 27.35 -7.23 -10.63
N THR A 556 28.55 -7.37 -10.09
CA THR A 556 28.94 -8.46 -9.19
C THR A 556 29.55 -7.87 -7.93
N ALA A 557 29.20 -8.41 -6.77
CA ALA A 557 29.87 -8.10 -5.52
C ALA A 557 30.16 -9.37 -4.74
N VAL A 558 31.29 -9.39 -4.03
CA VAL A 558 31.63 -10.45 -3.10
C VAL A 558 31.01 -10.14 -1.75
N VAL A 559 30.21 -11.08 -1.23
CA VAL A 559 29.43 -10.92 0.00
C VAL A 559 29.91 -11.96 1.01
N GLY A 560 30.21 -11.51 2.24
CA GLY A 560 30.61 -12.40 3.34
C GLY A 560 29.47 -13.32 3.79
N PRO A 561 29.73 -14.30 4.66
CA PRO A 561 28.68 -15.15 5.22
C PRO A 561 27.67 -14.31 6.00
N HIS A 562 26.38 -14.58 5.81
CA HIS A 562 25.23 -13.90 6.42
C HIS A 562 25.14 -12.37 6.21
N ALA A 563 26.10 -11.81 5.47
CA ALA A 563 26.21 -10.40 5.17
C ALA A 563 25.35 -10.01 3.95
N CYS A 564 25.16 -8.70 3.79
CA CYS A 564 24.55 -8.13 2.60
C CYS A 564 25.41 -7.01 1.99
N LYS A 565 25.07 -6.70 0.73
CA LYS A 565 25.41 -5.43 0.09
C LYS A 565 24.13 -4.77 -0.38
N MET A 566 23.96 -3.49 -0.09
CA MET A 566 22.78 -2.73 -0.48
C MET A 566 23.20 -1.58 -1.39
N TYR A 567 22.54 -1.48 -2.53
CA TYR A 567 22.84 -0.47 -3.55
C TYR A 567 21.58 0.27 -3.98
N VAL A 568 21.75 1.54 -4.34
CA VAL A 568 20.78 2.26 -5.16
C VAL A 568 21.39 2.52 -6.52
N LEU A 569 20.66 2.12 -7.56
CA LEU A 569 20.99 2.35 -8.95
C LEU A 569 20.19 3.55 -9.45
N ILE A 570 20.89 4.49 -10.06
CA ILE A 570 20.32 5.72 -10.59
C ILE A 570 20.57 5.73 -12.09
N PRO A 571 19.56 5.42 -12.92
CA PRO A 571 19.70 5.50 -14.36
C PRO A 571 20.08 6.91 -14.79
N VAL A 572 21.15 7.03 -15.56
CA VAL A 572 21.55 8.30 -16.16
C VAL A 572 20.56 8.62 -17.29
N ARG A 573 20.25 9.90 -17.46
CA ARG A 573 19.43 10.39 -18.57
C ARG A 573 20.17 10.27 -19.88
#